data_AF-A0A1C2GPT5-F1
#
_entry.id   AF-A0A1C2GPT5-F1
#
_cell.length_a   1.000
_cell.length_b   1.000
_cell.length_c   1.000
_cell.angle_alpha   90.00
_cell.angle_beta   90.00
_cell.angle_gamma   90.00
#
_symmetry.space_group_name_H-M   'P 1'
#
loop_
_entity.id
_entity.type
_entity.pdbx_description
1 polymer ?
#
loop_
_entity_poly.entity_id
_entity_poly.type
_entity_poly.pdbx_seq_one_letter_code
_entity_poly.pdbx_strand_id
1 'polypeptide(L)'
;MDQLLKNRMWGFIVGVLVLANIATLAGFWYLKLHTDINKPADTPRGQENTKSFIIAQLGLNQSQQQAYGELVQHHRQNVGLIQERLHEAKDAFFNSLSDTKTTQVQLDSLSAHIVACESKLDMLTYEHLKKVRALCNDQQKEKFDNIIKQVLRMMGPAGGRPQGPPPPQGQGGNFPPPPPGDGQGPPQ
;
A
#
# COMPACT_ATOMS: atom_id res chain seq x y z
N MET A 1 -27.09 23.28 41.47
CA MET A 1 -26.78 23.55 40.06
C MET A 1 -25.62 22.70 39.52
N ASP A 2 -25.05 21.82 40.35
CA ASP A 2 -23.81 21.08 40.04
C ASP A 2 -24.00 19.84 39.16
N GLN A 3 -25.20 19.24 39.15
CA GLN A 3 -25.48 18.06 38.32
C GLN A 3 -25.64 18.40 36.83
N LEU A 4 -26.12 19.60 36.50
CA LEU A 4 -26.25 20.07 35.12
C LEU A 4 -24.90 20.45 34.50
N LEU A 5 -23.97 20.96 35.33
CA LEU A 5 -22.59 21.26 34.92
C LEU A 5 -21.79 19.97 34.69
N LYS A 6 -21.98 18.94 35.53
CA LYS A 6 -21.29 17.65 35.41
C LYS A 6 -21.64 16.89 34.12
N ASN A 7 -22.90 16.86 33.71
CA ASN A 7 -23.30 16.21 32.46
C ASN A 7 -22.79 16.95 31.21
N ARG A 8 -22.75 18.30 31.23
CA ARG A 8 -22.11 19.09 30.17
C ARG A 8 -20.60 18.88 30.12
N MET A 9 -19.96 18.67 31.26
CA MET A 9 -18.51 18.43 31.35
C MET A 9 -18.12 17.07 30.77
N TRP A 10 -18.90 16.00 31.02
CA TRP A 10 -18.68 14.71 30.37
C TRP A 10 -18.86 14.79 28.85
N GLY A 11 -19.89 15.49 28.37
CA GLY A 11 -20.09 15.73 26.94
C GLY A 11 -18.92 16.51 26.30
N PHE A 12 -18.37 17.49 27.01
CA PHE A 12 -17.19 18.24 26.57
C PHE A 12 -15.93 17.35 26.52
N ILE A 13 -15.69 16.54 27.56
CA ILE A 13 -14.54 15.62 27.61
C ILE A 13 -14.62 14.58 26.48
N VAL A 14 -15.80 13.98 26.26
CA VAL A 14 -16.02 13.03 25.15
C VAL A 14 -15.83 13.73 23.81
N GLY A 15 -16.35 14.96 23.64
CA GLY A 15 -16.17 15.75 22.43
C GLY A 15 -14.70 16.04 22.12
N VAL A 16 -13.93 16.44 23.13
CA VAL A 16 -12.47 16.67 23.00
C VAL A 16 -11.74 15.36 22.70
N LEU A 17 -12.13 14.24 23.32
CA LEU A 17 -11.51 12.94 23.07
C LEU A 17 -11.77 12.45 21.64
N VAL A 18 -12.97 12.67 21.10
CA VAL A 18 -13.33 12.35 19.72
C VAL A 18 -12.56 13.24 18.75
N LEU A 19 -12.50 14.55 18.99
CA LEU A 19 -11.71 15.50 18.20
C LEU A 19 -10.22 15.15 18.19
N ALA A 20 -9.66 14.77 19.35
CA ALA A 20 -8.28 14.33 19.45
C ALA A 20 -8.01 13.04 18.67
N ASN A 21 -8.93 12.06 18.70
CA ASN A 21 -8.81 10.84 17.89
C ASN A 21 -8.94 11.13 16.38
N ILE A 22 -9.83 12.03 15.98
CA ILE A 22 -9.95 12.46 14.58
C ILE A 22 -8.67 13.19 14.15
N ALA A 23 -8.11 14.06 15.00
CA ALA A 23 -6.88 14.78 14.72
C ALA A 23 -5.66 13.85 14.64
N THR A 24 -5.58 12.79 15.43
CA THR A 24 -4.51 11.79 15.32
C THR A 24 -4.66 10.92 14.08
N LEU A 25 -5.89 10.53 13.70
CA LEU A 25 -6.16 9.82 12.46
C LEU A 25 -5.87 10.69 11.24
N ALA A 26 -6.36 11.93 11.21
CA ALA A 26 -6.12 12.89 10.15
C ALA A 26 -4.64 13.29 10.09
N GLY A 27 -3.98 13.50 11.23
CA GLY A 27 -2.56 13.79 11.33
C GLY A 27 -1.71 12.62 10.87
N PHE A 28 -2.05 11.38 11.23
CA PHE A 28 -1.39 10.17 10.74
C PHE A 28 -1.57 10.00 9.24
N TRP A 29 -2.79 10.21 8.72
CA TRP A 29 -3.06 10.20 7.28
C TRP A 29 -2.34 11.34 6.56
N TYR A 30 -2.29 12.55 7.12
CA TYR A 30 -1.59 13.71 6.55
C TYR A 30 -0.07 13.52 6.55
N LEU A 31 0.52 13.02 7.65
CA LEU A 31 1.94 12.70 7.71
C LEU A 31 2.30 11.54 6.78
N LYS A 32 1.46 10.51 6.69
CA LYS A 32 1.65 9.37 5.77
C LYS A 32 1.51 9.82 4.31
N LEU A 33 0.50 10.61 3.99
CA LEU A 33 0.28 11.16 2.65
C LEU A 33 1.44 12.10 2.25
N HIS A 34 1.92 12.97 3.15
CA HIS A 34 3.06 13.85 2.84
C HIS A 34 4.43 13.15 2.89
N THR A 35 4.57 12.04 3.63
CA THR A 35 5.81 11.24 3.63
C THR A 35 5.88 10.29 2.43
N ASP A 36 4.73 9.87 1.88
CA ASP A 36 4.64 8.99 0.72
C ASP A 36 4.48 9.74 -0.62
N ILE A 37 4.13 11.04 -0.63
CA ILE A 37 3.99 11.83 -1.88
C ILE A 37 5.34 12.26 -2.48
N ASN A 38 6.43 12.28 -1.72
CA ASN A 38 7.76 12.68 -2.22
C ASN A 38 8.86 11.64 -2.06
N LYS A 39 8.51 10.41 -1.69
CA LYS A 39 9.41 9.29 -1.96
C LYS A 39 8.88 8.59 -3.20
N PRO A 40 9.44 8.86 -4.38
CA PRO A 40 9.31 7.89 -5.45
C PRO A 40 9.70 6.53 -4.84
N ALA A 41 8.81 5.54 -4.89
CA ALA A 41 9.17 4.15 -4.58
C ALA A 41 10.41 3.70 -5.41
N ASP A 42 10.70 4.47 -6.46
CA ASP A 42 11.94 4.64 -7.21
C ASP A 42 13.10 5.27 -6.39
N THR A 43 13.40 4.78 -5.18
CA THR A 43 14.81 4.91 -4.75
C THR A 43 15.63 4.03 -5.69
N PRO A 44 16.70 4.54 -6.33
CA PRO A 44 17.53 3.74 -7.24
C PRO A 44 17.97 2.42 -6.59
N ARG A 45 18.20 2.45 -5.27
CA ARG A 45 18.59 1.31 -4.46
C ARG A 45 17.52 0.21 -4.40
N GLY A 46 16.25 0.53 -4.15
CA GLY A 46 15.19 -0.48 -4.06
C GLY A 46 14.93 -1.21 -5.37
N GLN A 47 14.98 -0.47 -6.48
CA GLN A 47 14.69 -0.99 -7.83
C GLN A 47 15.86 -1.79 -8.41
N GLU A 48 17.09 -1.33 -8.19
CA GLU A 48 18.28 -2.08 -8.55
C GLU A 48 18.32 -3.43 -7.81
N ASN A 49 17.86 -3.46 -6.55
CA ASN A 49 17.74 -4.68 -5.76
C ASN A 49 16.71 -5.67 -6.36
N THR A 50 15.55 -5.21 -6.83
CA THR A 50 14.55 -6.12 -7.44
C THR A 50 15.02 -6.64 -8.80
N LYS A 51 15.59 -5.77 -9.64
CA LYS A 51 16.14 -6.17 -10.95
C LYS A 51 17.28 -7.18 -10.80
N SER A 52 18.23 -6.89 -9.91
CA SER A 52 19.36 -7.78 -9.63
C SER A 52 18.91 -9.10 -8.98
N PHE A 53 17.91 -9.06 -8.10
CA PHE A 53 17.31 -10.27 -7.51
C PHE A 53 16.70 -11.20 -8.58
N ILE A 54 15.91 -10.65 -9.52
CA ILE A 54 15.29 -11.44 -10.59
C ILE A 54 16.38 -12.02 -11.52
N ILE A 55 17.37 -11.22 -11.90
CA ILE A 55 18.50 -11.67 -12.74
C ILE A 55 19.24 -12.83 -12.07
N ALA A 56 19.56 -12.69 -10.77
CA ALA A 56 20.28 -13.70 -10.00
C ALA A 56 19.45 -14.98 -9.81
N GLN A 57 18.17 -14.86 -9.47
CA GLN A 57 17.32 -16.02 -9.23
C GLN A 57 16.99 -16.83 -10.48
N LEU A 58 16.74 -16.14 -11.60
CA LEU A 58 16.48 -16.80 -12.87
C LEU A 58 17.77 -17.25 -13.57
N GLY A 59 18.94 -16.75 -13.15
CA GLY A 59 20.21 -17.03 -13.81
C GLY A 59 20.17 -16.58 -15.27
N LEU A 60 19.68 -15.37 -15.53
CA LEU A 60 19.57 -14.85 -16.89
C LEU A 60 20.96 -14.71 -17.52
N ASN A 61 21.12 -15.17 -18.76
CA ASN A 61 22.35 -14.97 -19.52
C ASN A 61 22.48 -13.50 -20.00
N GLN A 62 23.61 -13.15 -20.61
CA GLN A 62 23.90 -11.76 -20.97
C GLN A 62 22.88 -11.17 -21.98
N SER A 63 22.41 -11.94 -22.97
CA SER A 63 21.42 -11.46 -23.93
C SER A 63 20.03 -11.30 -23.28
N GLN A 64 19.64 -12.23 -22.40
CA GLN A 64 18.41 -12.14 -21.61
C GLN A 64 18.44 -10.94 -20.64
N GLN A 65 19.59 -10.63 -20.04
CA GLN A 65 19.74 -9.48 -19.13
C GLN A 65 19.56 -8.14 -19.85
N GLN A 66 20.08 -8.00 -21.07
CA GLN A 66 19.88 -6.81 -21.90
C GLN A 66 18.40 -6.63 -22.24
N ALA A 67 17.76 -7.67 -22.77
CA ALA A 67 16.33 -7.64 -23.09
C ALA A 67 15.45 -7.38 -21.85
N TYR A 68 15.81 -7.97 -20.71
CA TYR A 68 15.12 -7.71 -19.44
C TYR A 68 15.27 -6.26 -18.99
N GLY A 69 16.47 -5.67 -19.16
CA GLY A 69 16.72 -4.26 -18.86
C GLY A 69 15.78 -3.32 -19.61
N GLU A 70 15.59 -3.54 -20.91
CA GLU A 70 14.68 -2.77 -21.75
C GLU A 70 13.22 -2.93 -21.29
N LEU A 71 12.79 -4.16 -20.98
CA LEU A 71 11.45 -4.43 -20.46
C LEU A 71 11.18 -3.71 -19.13
N VAL A 72 12.17 -3.65 -18.24
CA VAL A 72 12.05 -2.95 -16.96
C VAL A 72 11.94 -1.44 -17.19
N GLN A 73 12.77 -0.87 -18.05
CA GLN A 73 12.73 0.56 -18.37
C GLN A 73 11.38 0.96 -18.99
N HIS A 74 10.90 0.18 -19.95
CA HIS A 74 9.60 0.41 -20.58
C HIS A 74 8.46 0.29 -19.56
N HIS A 75 8.47 -0.73 -18.71
CA HIS A 75 7.44 -0.89 -17.68
C HIS A 75 7.43 0.29 -16.71
N ARG A 76 8.61 0.73 -16.23
CA ARG A 76 8.75 1.89 -15.33
C ARG A 76 8.16 3.17 -15.92
N GLN A 77 8.51 3.50 -17.17
CA GLN A 77 8.00 4.70 -17.83
C GLN A 77 6.47 4.70 -17.91
N ASN A 78 5.88 3.55 -18.31
CA ASN A 78 4.43 3.45 -18.44
C ASN A 78 3.71 3.44 -17.08
N VAL A 79 4.28 2.80 -16.06
CA VAL A 79 3.74 2.82 -14.69
C VAL A 79 3.74 4.25 -14.15
N GLY A 80 4.83 5.00 -14.31
CA GLY A 80 4.92 6.39 -13.84
C GLY A 80 3.81 7.28 -14.41
N LEU A 81 3.55 7.19 -15.72
CA LEU A 81 2.48 7.97 -16.37
C LEU A 81 1.08 7.64 -15.85
N ILE A 82 0.82 6.39 -15.48
CA ILE A 82 -0.48 5.98 -14.95
C ILE A 82 -0.60 6.31 -13.46
N GLN A 83 0.48 6.21 -12.70
CA GLN A 83 0.51 6.61 -11.30
C GLN A 83 0.26 8.11 -11.12
N GLU A 84 0.81 8.94 -11.99
CA GLU A 84 0.53 10.39 -11.99
C GLU A 84 -0.97 10.66 -12.21
N ARG A 85 -1.59 10.01 -13.21
CA ARG A 85 -3.04 10.11 -13.44
C ARG A 85 -3.88 9.56 -12.29
N LEU A 86 -3.43 8.49 -11.65
CA LEU A 86 -4.09 7.92 -10.48
C LEU A 86 -4.04 8.90 -9.30
N HIS A 87 -2.92 9.59 -9.11
CA HIS A 87 -2.77 10.63 -8.10
C HIS A 87 -3.71 11.80 -8.37
N GLU A 88 -3.72 12.34 -9.59
CA GLU A 88 -4.64 13.42 -10.00
C GLU A 88 -6.12 13.02 -9.80
N ALA A 89 -6.49 11.78 -10.15
CA ALA A 89 -7.85 11.29 -9.96
C ALA A 89 -8.23 11.16 -8.47
N LYS A 90 -7.30 10.67 -7.63
CA LYS A 90 -7.50 10.59 -6.17
C LYS A 90 -7.61 11.98 -5.54
N ASP A 91 -6.77 12.91 -5.96
CA ASP A 91 -6.81 14.30 -5.49
C ASP A 91 -8.14 14.96 -5.87
N ALA A 92 -8.59 14.82 -7.11
CA ALA A 92 -9.89 15.33 -7.55
C ALA A 92 -11.05 14.72 -6.74
N PHE A 93 -11.00 13.41 -6.48
CA PHE A 93 -12.00 12.70 -5.67
C PHE A 93 -12.07 13.21 -4.23
N PHE A 94 -10.93 13.42 -3.56
CA PHE A 94 -10.95 13.89 -2.17
C PHE A 94 -11.18 15.40 -2.06
N ASN A 95 -10.74 16.19 -3.04
CA ASN A 95 -11.00 17.63 -3.07
C ASN A 95 -12.49 17.94 -3.23
N SER A 96 -13.28 17.04 -3.84
CA SER A 96 -14.73 17.22 -3.96
C SER A 96 -15.45 17.20 -2.60
N LEU A 97 -14.82 16.72 -1.51
CA LEU A 97 -15.38 16.79 -0.16
C LEU A 97 -15.63 18.24 0.32
N SER A 98 -14.88 19.20 -0.24
CA SER A 98 -15.03 20.62 0.10
C SER A 98 -16.10 21.32 -0.73
N ASP A 99 -16.65 20.66 -1.76
CA ASP A 99 -17.66 21.22 -2.65
C ASP A 99 -19.06 20.76 -2.26
N THR A 100 -19.87 21.69 -1.75
CA THR A 100 -21.25 21.44 -1.33
C THR A 100 -22.22 21.13 -2.47
N LYS A 101 -21.77 21.27 -3.73
CA LYS A 101 -22.58 20.99 -4.93
C LYS A 101 -22.20 19.70 -5.65
N THR A 102 -21.20 18.97 -5.17
CA THR A 102 -20.80 17.71 -5.79
C THR A 102 -21.96 16.71 -5.74
N THR A 103 -22.32 16.20 -6.91
CA THR A 103 -23.40 15.22 -7.08
C THR A 103 -22.86 13.79 -6.98
N GLN A 104 -23.72 12.83 -6.65
CA GLN A 104 -23.35 11.41 -6.64
C GLN A 104 -22.80 10.95 -8.00
N VAL A 105 -23.38 11.44 -9.11
CA VAL A 105 -22.94 11.11 -10.47
C VAL A 105 -21.48 11.54 -10.71
N GLN A 106 -21.08 12.71 -10.18
CA GLN A 106 -19.69 13.17 -10.28
C GLN A 106 -18.75 12.32 -9.42
N LEU A 107 -19.17 11.93 -8.21
CA LEU A 107 -18.39 11.01 -7.36
C LEU A 107 -18.18 9.65 -8.02
N ASP A 108 -19.24 9.08 -8.60
CA ASP A 108 -19.17 7.80 -9.30
C ASP A 108 -18.22 7.87 -10.50
N SER A 109 -18.23 8.99 -11.23
CA SER A 109 -17.30 9.23 -12.34
C SER A 109 -15.85 9.30 -11.86
N LEU A 110 -15.55 10.08 -10.82
CA LEU A 110 -14.20 10.20 -10.25
C LEU A 110 -13.69 8.84 -9.73
N SER A 111 -14.55 8.09 -9.04
CA SER A 111 -14.28 6.72 -8.60
C SER A 111 -13.97 5.78 -9.77
N ALA A 112 -14.76 5.84 -10.85
CA ALA A 112 -14.52 5.05 -12.06
C ALA A 112 -13.17 5.38 -12.70
N HIS A 113 -12.74 6.64 -12.67
CA HIS A 113 -11.41 7.04 -13.13
C HIS A 113 -10.27 6.43 -12.30
N ILE A 114 -10.43 6.36 -10.97
CA ILE A 114 -9.48 5.70 -10.07
C ILE A 114 -9.37 4.22 -10.42
N VAL A 115 -10.51 3.52 -10.48
CA VAL A 115 -10.57 2.08 -10.80
C VAL A 115 -9.95 1.79 -12.17
N ALA A 116 -10.22 2.63 -13.16
CA ALA A 116 -9.65 2.47 -14.50
C ALA A 116 -8.13 2.63 -14.51
N CYS A 117 -7.56 3.50 -13.68
CA CYS A 117 -6.11 3.65 -13.56
C CYS A 117 -5.48 2.46 -12.85
N GLU A 118 -6.07 1.98 -11.75
CA GLU A 118 -5.59 0.79 -11.02
C GLU A 118 -5.63 -0.45 -11.92
N SER A 119 -6.72 -0.66 -12.66
CA SER A 119 -6.83 -1.77 -13.62
C SER A 119 -5.75 -1.72 -14.73
N LYS A 120 -5.38 -0.53 -15.19
CA LYS A 120 -4.30 -0.39 -16.18
C LYS A 120 -2.93 -0.70 -15.59
N LEU A 121 -2.67 -0.36 -14.33
CA LEU A 121 -1.43 -0.74 -13.64
C LEU A 121 -1.30 -2.26 -13.53
N ASP A 122 -2.38 -2.95 -13.18
CA ASP A 122 -2.41 -4.41 -13.11
C ASP A 122 -2.17 -5.03 -14.49
N MET A 123 -2.81 -4.51 -15.52
CA MET A 123 -2.63 -4.97 -16.90
C MET A 123 -1.17 -4.77 -17.38
N LEU A 124 -0.58 -3.61 -17.11
CA LEU A 124 0.83 -3.35 -17.43
C LEU A 124 1.78 -4.30 -16.70
N THR A 125 1.48 -4.62 -15.43
CA THR A 125 2.26 -5.55 -14.63
C THR A 125 2.15 -6.96 -15.20
N TYR A 126 0.94 -7.42 -15.50
CA TYR A 126 0.70 -8.72 -16.13
C TYR A 126 1.46 -8.85 -17.47
N GLU A 127 1.34 -7.86 -18.35
CA GLU A 127 2.01 -7.86 -19.65
C GLU A 127 3.54 -7.80 -19.51
N HIS A 128 4.07 -7.06 -18.53
CA HIS A 128 5.51 -7.09 -18.23
C HIS A 128 5.95 -8.50 -17.82
N LEU A 129 5.27 -9.12 -16.85
CA LEU A 129 5.59 -10.45 -16.37
C LEU A 129 5.51 -11.51 -17.46
N LYS A 130 4.50 -11.43 -18.34
CA LYS A 130 4.35 -12.28 -19.52
C LYS A 130 5.55 -12.16 -20.47
N LYS A 131 6.01 -10.94 -20.75
CA LYS A 131 7.21 -10.71 -21.58
C LYS A 131 8.48 -11.25 -20.92
N VAL A 132 8.64 -11.06 -19.61
CA VAL A 132 9.79 -11.61 -18.86
C VAL A 132 9.79 -13.14 -18.91
N ARG A 133 8.64 -13.79 -18.72
CA ARG A 133 8.49 -15.24 -18.85
C ARG A 133 8.85 -15.75 -20.24
N ALA A 134 8.54 -14.98 -21.29
CA ALA A 134 8.89 -15.33 -22.67
C ALA A 134 10.40 -15.26 -22.96
N LEU A 135 11.17 -14.46 -22.20
CA LEU A 135 12.63 -14.43 -22.29
C LEU A 135 13.30 -15.68 -21.70
N CYS A 136 12.60 -16.39 -20.81
CA CYS A 136 13.13 -17.54 -20.09
C CYS A 136 13.14 -18.80 -20.97
N ASN A 137 14.16 -19.65 -20.81
CA ASN A 137 14.14 -21.02 -21.31
C ASN A 137 13.24 -21.91 -20.43
N ASP A 138 13.02 -23.17 -20.81
CA ASP A 138 12.05 -24.03 -20.12
C ASP A 138 12.40 -24.30 -18.64
N GLN A 139 13.68 -24.45 -18.30
CA GLN A 139 14.13 -24.59 -16.92
C GLN A 139 13.94 -23.29 -16.11
N GLN A 140 14.15 -22.14 -16.75
CA GLN A 140 13.96 -20.82 -16.14
C GLN A 140 12.48 -20.48 -15.95
N LYS A 141 11.59 -20.93 -16.84
CA LYS A 141 10.13 -20.72 -16.71
C LYS A 141 9.58 -21.38 -15.46
N GLU A 142 10.05 -22.59 -15.12
CA GLU A 142 9.64 -23.28 -13.89
C GLU A 142 10.06 -22.48 -12.64
N LYS A 143 11.28 -21.94 -12.62
CA LYS A 143 11.73 -21.04 -11.55
C LYS A 143 10.92 -19.75 -11.49
N PHE A 144 10.65 -19.15 -12.64
CA PHE A 144 9.85 -17.93 -12.77
C PHE A 144 8.45 -18.12 -12.17
N ASP A 145 7.77 -19.21 -12.52
CA ASP A 145 6.41 -19.51 -12.06
C ASP A 145 6.34 -19.70 -10.53
N ASN A 146 7.44 -20.13 -9.90
CA ASN A 146 7.57 -20.23 -8.44
C ASN A 146 7.87 -18.88 -7.79
N ILE A 147 8.82 -18.13 -8.32
CA ILE A 147 9.22 -16.82 -7.78
C ILE A 147 8.08 -15.81 -7.88
N ILE A 148 7.34 -15.80 -9.00
CA ILE A 148 6.33 -14.78 -9.22
C ILE A 148 5.17 -14.87 -8.24
N LYS A 149 4.81 -16.08 -7.79
CA LYS A 149 3.79 -16.28 -6.75
C LYS A 149 4.24 -15.66 -5.42
N GLN A 150 5.52 -15.76 -5.08
CA GLN A 150 6.08 -15.16 -3.87
C GLN A 150 6.16 -13.63 -3.98
N VAL A 151 6.60 -13.14 -5.14
CA VAL A 151 6.69 -11.69 -5.42
C VAL A 151 5.31 -11.04 -5.40
N LEU A 152 4.31 -11.64 -6.03
CA LEU A 152 2.92 -11.12 -6.02
C LEU A 152 2.31 -11.14 -4.62
N ARG A 153 2.63 -12.13 -3.77
CA ARG A 153 2.24 -12.13 -2.35
C ARG A 153 2.87 -10.98 -1.56
N MET A 154 4.06 -10.54 -1.97
CA MET A 154 4.77 -9.42 -1.34
C MET A 154 4.32 -8.05 -1.90
N MET A 155 3.90 -7.99 -3.17
CA MET A 155 3.39 -6.79 -3.83
C MET A 155 1.89 -6.53 -3.58
N GLY A 156 1.12 -7.55 -3.18
CA GLY A 156 -0.26 -7.36 -2.77
C GLY A 156 -0.36 -6.35 -1.62
N PRO A 157 -1.55 -5.71 -1.42
CA PRO A 157 -1.72 -4.76 -0.33
C PRO A 157 -1.22 -5.40 0.95
N ALA A 158 -0.23 -4.79 1.59
CA ALA A 158 0.48 -5.33 2.73
C ALA A 158 -0.50 -5.62 3.88
N GLY A 159 -1.09 -6.81 3.85
CA GLY A 159 -1.83 -7.42 4.95
C GLY A 159 -0.90 -7.96 6.05
N GLY A 160 0.40 -7.71 5.94
CA GLY A 160 1.38 -7.93 6.98
C GLY A 160 2.10 -6.62 7.27
N ARG A 161 1.83 -6.07 8.45
CA ARG A 161 2.58 -4.95 9.06
C ARG A 161 4.08 -5.13 8.78
N PRO A 162 4.83 -4.07 8.39
CA PRO A 162 6.27 -4.09 8.59
C PRO A 162 6.50 -4.45 10.05
N GLN A 163 7.29 -5.50 10.31
CA GLN A 163 7.77 -5.77 11.65
C GLN A 163 8.40 -4.46 12.12
N GLY A 164 7.77 -3.83 13.13
CA GLY A 164 8.39 -2.72 13.81
C GLY A 164 9.76 -3.14 14.33
N PRO A 165 10.64 -2.18 14.62
CA PRO A 165 11.94 -2.49 15.21
C PRO A 165 11.77 -3.46 16.38
N PRO A 166 12.64 -4.49 16.51
CA PRO A 166 12.50 -5.49 17.56
C PRO A 166 12.38 -4.80 18.93
N PRO A 167 11.49 -5.28 19.81
CA PRO A 167 11.34 -4.70 21.13
C PRO A 167 12.71 -4.69 21.83
N PRO A 168 13.08 -3.61 22.54
CA PRO A 168 14.32 -3.55 23.29
C PRO A 168 14.44 -4.77 24.21
N GLN A 169 15.43 -5.62 23.98
CA GLN A 169 15.82 -6.64 24.93
C GLN A 169 16.46 -5.94 26.13
N GLY A 170 15.67 -5.62 27.16
CA GLY A 170 16.19 -4.98 28.35
C GLY A 170 15.18 -4.76 29.47
N GLN A 171 15.25 -5.66 30.45
CA GLN A 171 14.81 -5.56 31.85
C GLN A 171 13.35 -5.87 32.21
N GLY A 172 13.22 -6.91 33.04
CA GLY A 172 11.98 -7.51 33.49
C GLY A 172 11.20 -6.63 34.46
N GLY A 173 10.15 -5.99 33.95
CA GLY A 173 9.05 -5.48 34.74
C GLY A 173 7.86 -6.45 34.70
N ASN A 174 7.35 -6.83 35.86
CA ASN A 174 6.11 -7.60 36.03
C ASN A 174 4.95 -7.03 35.19
N PHE A 175 4.64 -7.66 34.07
CA PHE A 175 3.32 -7.49 33.45
C PHE A 175 2.34 -8.44 34.18
N PRO A 176 1.22 -7.95 34.72
CA PRO A 176 0.18 -8.84 35.23
C PRO A 176 -0.33 -9.73 34.09
N PRO A 177 -0.68 -11.00 34.36
CA PRO A 177 -1.20 -11.89 33.34
C PRO A 177 -2.50 -11.33 32.74
N PRO A 178 -2.73 -11.53 31.43
CA PRO A 178 -3.97 -11.12 30.80
C PRO A 178 -5.16 -11.84 31.45
N PRO A 179 -6.33 -11.16 31.59
CA PRO A 179 -7.53 -11.80 32.12
C PRO A 179 -7.96 -12.97 31.23
N PRO A 180 -8.49 -14.06 31.79
CA PRO A 180 -9.00 -15.19 31.01
C PRO A 180 -10.03 -14.70 29.99
N GLY A 181 -9.75 -14.92 28.70
CA GLY A 181 -10.69 -14.61 27.63
C GLY A 181 -11.88 -15.55 27.70
N ASP A 182 -13.09 -15.00 27.81
CA ASP A 182 -14.32 -15.77 27.71
C ASP A 182 -14.40 -16.43 26.34
N GLY A 183 -14.20 -17.75 26.32
CA GLY A 183 -14.16 -18.58 25.13
C GLY A 183 -15.53 -18.75 24.48
N GLN A 184 -16.04 -17.73 23.82
CA GLN A 184 -17.11 -17.89 22.85
C GLN A 184 -16.50 -18.03 21.45
N GLY A 185 -16.31 -19.28 21.04
CA GLY A 185 -16.10 -19.63 19.64
C GLY A 185 -17.31 -19.24 18.79
N PRO A 186 -17.11 -19.00 17.48
CA PRO A 186 -18.18 -18.58 16.59
C PRO A 186 -19.26 -19.69 16.45
N PRO A 187 -20.55 -19.33 16.42
CA PRO A 187 -21.63 -20.29 16.20
C PRO A 187 -21.52 -20.88 14.77
N GLN A 188 -21.77 -22.19 14.68
CA GLN A 188 -21.93 -22.92 13.42
C GLN A 188 -23.28 -22.63 12.76
#